data_AF-A0A1G3LZI2-F1
#
_entry.id   AF-A0A1G3LZI2-F1
#
_cell.length_a   1.000
_cell.length_b   1.000
_cell.length_c   1.000
_cell.angle_alpha   90.00
_cell.angle_beta   90.00
_cell.angle_gamma   90.00
#
_symmetry.space_group_name_H-M   'P 1'
#
loop_
_entity.id
_entity.type
_entity.pdbx_description
1 polymer ?
#
loop_
_entity_poly.entity_id
_entity_poly.type
_entity_poly.pdbx_seq_one_letter_code
_entity_poly.pdbx_strand_id
1 'polypeptide(L)'
;MEAQVLARTGQRLDPGGRVWASAFRPERTELERFRAGRVVFCGDAAHTMPPIGGQGMNTGFADARLLARVLERCRRGGENLENLLALYEPYRRTGFRAAARRSRLFMGVGTLRAAAPRALRNLLVPVLTRPPLSRTLVGHFTMVNVPYSTLSGVLARERRLRLAGEGQADEASGG
;
A
#
# COMPACT_ATOMS: atom_id res chain seq x y z
N MET A 1 -16.47 -5.86 23.76
CA MET A 1 -16.37 -4.50 23.17
C MET A 1 -16.80 -3.42 24.17
N GLU A 2 -17.99 -3.52 24.77
CA GLU A 2 -18.54 -2.46 25.65
C GLU A 2 -17.74 -2.26 26.95
N ALA A 3 -17.30 -3.35 27.58
CA ALA A 3 -16.39 -3.28 28.72
C ALA A 3 -15.08 -2.53 28.40
N GLN A 4 -14.57 -2.66 27.17
CA GLN A 4 -13.36 -1.95 26.73
C GLN A 4 -13.61 -0.47 26.46
N VAL A 5 -14.81 -0.10 25.99
CA VAL A 5 -15.21 1.30 25.84
C VAL A 5 -15.32 1.94 27.23
N LEU A 6 -16.08 1.32 28.13
CA LEU A 6 -16.23 1.79 29.50
C LEU A 6 -14.89 1.97 30.20
N ALA A 7 -13.99 0.99 30.09
CA ALA A 7 -12.65 1.07 30.69
C ALA A 7 -11.77 2.18 30.10
N ARG A 8 -11.98 2.60 28.84
CA ARG A 8 -11.15 3.61 28.16
C ARG A 8 -11.73 5.01 28.23
N THR A 9 -13.05 5.16 28.23
CA THR A 9 -13.74 6.45 28.11
C THR A 9 -14.59 6.80 29.32
N GLY A 10 -14.87 5.83 30.21
CA GLY A 10 -15.84 5.98 31.30
C GLY A 10 -17.31 5.97 30.83
N GLN A 11 -17.57 5.82 29.53
CA GLN A 11 -18.91 5.89 28.95
C GLN A 11 -19.52 4.50 28.79
N ARG A 12 -20.77 4.33 29.23
CA ARG A 12 -21.61 3.17 28.88
C ARG A 12 -22.36 3.49 27.60
N LEU A 13 -22.22 2.62 26.60
CA LEU A 13 -22.97 2.75 25.35
C LEU A 13 -24.30 2.01 25.50
N ASP A 14 -25.40 2.65 25.11
CA ASP A 14 -26.69 1.96 24.92
C ASP A 14 -26.62 1.11 23.63
N PRO A 15 -26.84 -0.21 23.70
CA PRO A 15 -26.86 -1.06 22.52
C PRO A 15 -28.13 -0.89 21.64
N GLY A 16 -29.17 -0.19 22.12
CA GLY A 16 -30.45 -0.01 21.41
C GLY A 16 -30.29 0.54 20.00
N GLY A 17 -30.70 -0.25 18.99
CA GLY A 17 -30.66 0.14 17.57
C GLY A 17 -29.34 -0.12 16.84
N ARG A 18 -28.38 -0.84 17.44
CA ARG A 18 -27.10 -1.15 16.77
C ARG A 18 -27.28 -2.12 15.59
N VAL A 19 -27.05 -1.64 14.37
CA VAL A 19 -27.14 -2.43 13.14
C VAL A 19 -25.86 -3.23 12.80
N TRP A 20 -24.69 -2.81 13.31
CA TRP A 20 -23.40 -3.50 13.07
C TRP A 20 -22.40 -3.24 14.20
N ALA A 21 -21.65 -4.27 14.60
CA ALA A 21 -20.42 -4.15 15.38
C ALA A 21 -19.37 -5.13 14.84
N SER A 22 -18.12 -4.67 14.67
CA SER A 22 -17.01 -5.55 14.29
C SER A 22 -15.74 -5.16 15.04
N ALA A 23 -14.96 -6.17 15.42
CA ALA A 23 -13.64 -6.02 15.98
C ALA A 23 -12.60 -6.34 14.90
N PHE A 24 -11.54 -5.55 14.83
CA PHE A 24 -10.42 -5.81 13.94
C PHE A 24 -9.11 -5.79 14.74
N ARG A 25 -8.13 -6.57 14.27
CA ARG A 25 -6.77 -6.55 14.80
C ARG A 25 -5.86 -5.85 13.79
N PRO A 26 -5.07 -4.86 14.22
CA PRO A 26 -4.02 -4.31 13.38
C PRO A 26 -2.96 -5.38 13.11
N GLU A 27 -2.96 -5.91 11.91
CA GLU A 27 -1.98 -6.88 11.47
C GLU A 27 -1.49 -6.52 10.07
N ARG A 28 -0.26 -6.93 9.77
CA ARG A 28 0.28 -6.89 8.41
C ARG A 28 0.61 -8.32 8.03
N THR A 29 -0.10 -8.83 7.03
CA THR A 29 0.21 -10.12 6.41
C THR A 29 0.50 -9.92 4.93
N GLU A 30 1.28 -10.83 4.35
CA GLU A 30 1.66 -10.78 2.94
C GLU A 30 1.99 -12.20 2.49
N LEU A 31 1.42 -12.64 1.36
CA LEU A 31 1.76 -13.94 0.79
C LEU A 31 3.21 -13.99 0.32
N GLU A 32 3.85 -15.15 0.47
CA GLU A 32 5.18 -15.39 -0.07
C GLU A 32 5.19 -15.28 -1.59
N ARG A 33 4.15 -15.79 -2.25
CA ARG A 33 3.94 -15.70 -3.70
C ARG A 33 2.57 -15.12 -3.99
N PHE A 34 2.50 -14.12 -4.86
CA PHE A 34 1.24 -13.52 -5.31
C PHE A 34 0.66 -14.23 -6.52
N ARG A 35 1.36 -15.23 -7.08
CA ARG A 35 0.89 -16.04 -8.18
C ARG A 35 1.29 -17.51 -8.04
N ALA A 36 0.47 -18.38 -8.62
CA ALA A 36 0.72 -19.80 -8.80
C ALA A 36 0.23 -20.22 -10.20
N GLY A 37 1.14 -20.27 -11.17
CA GLY A 37 0.80 -20.45 -12.58
C GLY A 37 -0.17 -19.37 -13.06
N ARG A 38 -1.38 -19.79 -13.49
CA ARG A 38 -2.45 -18.91 -13.99
C ARG A 38 -3.33 -18.31 -12.89
N VAL A 39 -3.10 -18.67 -11.63
CA VAL A 39 -3.81 -18.11 -10.47
C VAL A 39 -3.03 -16.94 -9.90
N VAL A 40 -3.72 -15.83 -9.64
CA VAL A 40 -3.12 -14.61 -9.09
C VAL A 40 -3.94 -14.12 -7.90
N PHE A 41 -3.25 -13.71 -6.83
CA PHE A 41 -3.84 -13.14 -5.63
C PHE A 41 -3.67 -11.61 -5.65
N CYS A 42 -4.70 -10.86 -5.24
CA CYS A 42 -4.69 -9.40 -5.18
C CYS A 42 -5.48 -8.88 -3.97
N GLY A 43 -5.20 -7.64 -3.56
CA GLY A 43 -5.84 -7.03 -2.39
C GLY A 43 -5.66 -7.87 -1.12
N ASP A 44 -6.70 -7.92 -0.28
CA ASP A 44 -6.67 -8.61 1.02
C ASP A 44 -6.36 -10.12 0.91
N ALA A 45 -6.61 -10.74 -0.26
CA ALA A 45 -6.23 -12.13 -0.50
C ALA A 45 -4.71 -12.33 -0.65
N ALA A 46 -3.98 -11.29 -1.08
CA ALA A 46 -2.53 -11.31 -1.22
C ALA A 46 -1.81 -10.66 -0.02
N HIS A 47 -2.41 -9.63 0.56
CA HIS A 47 -1.77 -8.83 1.59
C HIS A 47 -2.78 -8.03 2.41
N THR A 48 -2.52 -7.90 3.71
CA THR A 48 -3.31 -7.06 4.61
C THR A 48 -2.41 -6.06 5.32
N MET A 49 -2.98 -4.95 5.75
CA MET A 49 -2.27 -3.92 6.52
C MET A 49 -3.21 -3.28 7.52
N PRO A 50 -2.68 -2.55 8.52
CA PRO A 50 -3.54 -1.82 9.44
C PRO A 50 -4.44 -0.82 8.68
N PRO A 51 -5.69 -0.57 9.12
CA PRO A 51 -6.66 0.19 8.33
C PRO A 51 -6.43 1.71 8.35
N ILE A 52 -5.35 2.18 8.98
CA ILE A 52 -5.09 3.61 9.16
C ILE A 52 -4.76 4.27 7.82
N GLY A 53 -5.48 5.35 7.51
CA GLY A 53 -5.30 6.16 6.31
C GLY A 53 -5.89 5.54 5.03
N GLY A 54 -6.81 4.58 5.15
CA GLY A 54 -7.56 4.02 4.00
C GLY A 54 -6.68 3.30 2.97
N GLN A 55 -5.51 2.81 3.40
CA GLN A 55 -4.47 2.38 2.46
C GLN A 55 -4.73 0.99 1.83
N GLY A 56 -5.48 0.11 2.50
CA GLY A 56 -5.71 -1.27 2.04
C GLY A 56 -6.48 -1.31 0.72
N MET A 57 -7.71 -0.77 0.70
CA MET A 57 -8.60 -0.80 -0.46
C MET A 57 -7.96 -0.17 -1.71
N ASN A 58 -7.31 0.98 -1.57
CA ASN A 58 -6.61 1.65 -2.68
C ASN A 58 -5.44 0.82 -3.23
N THR A 59 -4.72 0.11 -2.36
CA THR A 59 -3.65 -0.80 -2.80
C THR A 59 -4.23 -1.97 -3.59
N GLY A 60 -5.34 -2.56 -3.11
CA GLY A 60 -6.07 -3.61 -3.83
C GLY A 60 -6.61 -3.16 -5.19
N PHE A 61 -7.15 -1.95 -5.30
CA PHE A 61 -7.57 -1.41 -6.60
C PHE A 61 -6.40 -1.20 -7.56
N ALA A 62 -5.23 -0.78 -7.06
CA ALA A 62 -4.05 -0.67 -7.88
C ALA A 62 -3.53 -2.05 -8.35
N ASP A 63 -3.70 -3.11 -7.55
CA ASP A 63 -3.44 -4.48 -7.98
C ASP A 63 -4.38 -4.91 -9.11
N ALA A 64 -5.70 -4.75 -8.90
CA ALA A 64 -6.72 -5.10 -9.89
C ALA A 64 -6.53 -4.33 -11.20
N ARG A 65 -6.21 -3.04 -11.13
CA ARG A 65 -5.92 -2.20 -12.29
C ARG A 65 -4.70 -2.70 -13.07
N LEU A 66 -3.63 -3.12 -12.40
CA LEU A 66 -2.45 -3.66 -13.07
C LEU A 66 -2.80 -4.97 -13.79
N LEU A 67 -3.49 -5.89 -13.10
CA LEU A 67 -3.92 -7.17 -13.67
C LEU A 67 -4.84 -7.01 -14.86
N ALA A 68 -5.82 -6.10 -14.78
CA ALA A 68 -6.72 -5.80 -15.90
C ALA A 68 -5.94 -5.37 -17.16
N ARG A 69 -4.90 -4.56 -17.01
CA ARG A 69 -4.05 -4.11 -18.12
C ARG A 69 -3.15 -5.22 -18.67
N VAL A 70 -2.63 -6.08 -17.79
CA VAL A 70 -1.89 -7.28 -18.21
C VAL A 70 -2.79 -8.16 -19.09
N LEU A 71 -3.99 -8.50 -18.60
CA LEU A 71 -4.95 -9.34 -19.32
C LEU A 71 -5.39 -8.72 -20.65
N GLU A 72 -5.63 -7.40 -20.68
CA GLU A 72 -5.97 -6.67 -21.90
C GLU A 72 -4.88 -6.77 -22.97
N ARG A 73 -3.60 -6.60 -22.59
CA ARG A 73 -2.47 -6.70 -23.54
C ARG A 73 -2.30 -8.11 -24.06
N CYS A 74 -2.43 -9.13 -23.21
CA CYS A 74 -2.37 -10.52 -23.63
C CYS A 74 -3.50 -10.86 -24.60
N ARG A 75 -4.73 -10.41 -24.33
CA ARG A 75 -5.89 -10.66 -25.20
C ARG A 75 -5.73 -10.04 -26.58
N ARG A 76 -5.04 -8.90 -26.70
CA ARG A 76 -4.76 -8.23 -27.98
C ARG A 76 -3.65 -8.90 -28.79
N GLY A 77 -3.12 -10.04 -28.34
CA GLY A 77 -2.11 -10.81 -29.06
C GLY A 77 -0.71 -10.20 -29.04
N GLY A 78 -0.48 -9.14 -28.25
CA GLY A 78 0.76 -8.38 -28.29
C GLY A 78 1.91 -8.99 -27.49
N GLU A 79 1.63 -9.73 -26.41
CA GLU A 79 2.66 -10.17 -25.45
C GLU A 79 2.27 -11.45 -24.69
N ASN A 80 3.27 -12.25 -24.33
CA ASN A 80 3.11 -13.49 -23.56
C ASN A 80 2.62 -13.18 -22.12
N LEU A 81 1.57 -13.89 -21.70
CA LEU A 81 0.94 -13.73 -20.38
C LEU A 81 1.89 -13.99 -19.21
N GLU A 82 2.72 -15.02 -19.29
CA GLU A 82 3.65 -15.36 -18.23
C GLU A 82 4.69 -14.25 -18.03
N ASN A 83 5.18 -13.66 -19.12
CA ASN A 83 6.15 -12.56 -19.05
C ASN A 83 5.52 -11.31 -18.41
N LEU A 84 4.28 -10.97 -18.77
CA LEU A 84 3.58 -9.84 -18.17
C LEU A 84 3.17 -10.08 -16.72
N LEU A 85 2.75 -11.31 -16.37
CA LEU A 85 2.43 -11.68 -14.99
C LEU A 85 3.67 -11.76 -14.10
N ALA A 86 4.85 -12.09 -14.65
CA ALA A 86 6.10 -12.02 -13.90
C ALA A 86 6.40 -10.60 -13.38
N LEU A 87 5.88 -9.57 -14.06
CA LEU A 87 5.97 -8.18 -13.62
C LEU A 87 4.93 -7.80 -12.54
N TYR A 88 3.90 -8.61 -12.30
CA TYR A 88 2.86 -8.25 -11.32
C TYR A 88 3.42 -8.26 -9.89
N GLU A 89 3.96 -9.41 -9.46
CA GLU A 89 4.35 -9.62 -8.08
C GLU A 89 5.40 -8.63 -7.55
N PRO A 90 6.59 -8.46 -8.15
CA PRO A 90 7.64 -7.62 -7.57
C PRO A 90 7.21 -6.15 -7.45
N TYR A 91 6.46 -5.66 -8.44
CA TYR A 91 6.00 -4.28 -8.49
C TYR A 91 4.85 -4.01 -7.52
N ARG A 92 3.86 -4.92 -7.43
CA ARG A 92 2.76 -4.78 -6.48
C ARG A 92 3.19 -5.00 -5.05
N ARG A 93 4.11 -5.94 -4.79
CA ARG A 93 4.79 -6.11 -3.51
C ARG A 93 5.47 -4.82 -3.04
N THR A 94 6.17 -4.13 -3.94
CA THR A 94 6.80 -2.84 -3.63
C THR A 94 5.76 -1.77 -3.29
N GLY A 95 4.68 -1.67 -4.06
CA GLY A 95 3.57 -0.76 -3.81
C GLY A 95 2.89 -1.01 -2.45
N PHE A 96 2.57 -2.28 -2.16
CA PHE A 96 2.01 -2.74 -0.89
C PHE A 96 2.91 -2.38 0.29
N ARG A 97 4.19 -2.74 0.24
CA ARG A 97 5.12 -2.48 1.35
C ARG A 97 5.27 -0.99 1.65
N ALA A 98 5.23 -0.13 0.63
CA ALA A 98 5.21 1.31 0.81
C ALA A 98 3.93 1.78 1.53
N ALA A 99 2.76 1.28 1.15
CA ALA A 99 1.48 1.58 1.78
C ALA A 99 1.41 1.07 3.23
N ALA A 100 1.80 -0.19 3.46
CA ALA A 100 1.81 -0.82 4.77
C ALA A 100 2.76 -0.12 5.75
N ARG A 101 3.94 0.32 5.28
CA ARG A 101 4.88 1.11 6.09
C ARG A 101 4.26 2.44 6.54
N ARG A 102 3.56 3.15 5.64
CA ARG A 102 2.87 4.40 5.97
C ARG A 102 1.75 4.17 6.97
N SER A 103 0.91 3.17 6.74
CA SER A 103 -0.19 2.81 7.66
C SER A 103 0.34 2.49 9.07
N ARG A 104 1.42 1.70 9.16
CA ARG A 104 2.09 1.41 10.45
C ARG A 104 2.61 2.67 11.14
N LEU A 105 3.23 3.58 10.39
CA LEU A 105 3.72 4.85 10.94
C LEU A 105 2.58 5.70 11.50
N PHE A 106 1.51 5.86 10.73
CA PHE A 106 0.33 6.63 11.17
C PHE A 106 -0.32 6.01 12.41
N MET A 107 -0.43 4.68 12.45
CA MET A 107 -0.91 3.98 13.64
C MET A 107 0.00 4.24 14.84
N GLY A 108 1.33 4.17 14.68
CA GLY A 108 2.28 4.44 15.74
C GLY A 108 2.13 5.85 16.32
N VAL A 109 2.02 6.86 15.46
CA VAL A 109 1.80 8.26 15.87
C VAL A 109 0.45 8.43 16.59
N GLY A 110 -0.60 7.78 16.09
CA GLY A 110 -1.95 7.85 16.69
C GLY A 110 -2.05 7.17 18.06
N THR A 111 -1.23 6.15 18.31
CA THR A 111 -1.31 5.30 19.51
C THR A 111 -0.29 5.65 20.60
N LEU A 112 0.46 6.75 20.44
CA LEU A 112 1.41 7.26 21.46
C LEU A 112 0.70 7.50 22.80
N ARG A 113 1.17 6.82 23.86
CA ARG A 113 0.59 6.90 25.22
C ARG A 113 1.37 7.80 26.17
N ALA A 114 2.69 7.89 26.02
CA ALA A 114 3.54 8.68 26.91
C ALA A 114 3.30 10.20 26.71
N ALA A 115 3.36 10.96 27.81
CA ALA A 115 2.99 12.37 27.82
C ALA A 115 3.86 13.23 26.89
N ALA A 116 5.19 13.05 26.92
CA ALA A 116 6.13 13.81 26.10
C ALA A 116 5.94 13.59 24.58
N PRO A 117 5.96 12.37 24.02
CA PRO A 117 5.75 12.18 22.58
C PRO A 117 4.32 12.54 22.14
N ARG A 118 3.31 12.41 23.02
CA ARG A 118 1.95 12.89 22.74
C ARG A 118 1.88 14.41 22.62
N ALA A 119 2.55 15.14 23.52
CA ALA A 119 2.62 16.60 23.46
C ALA A 119 3.34 17.07 22.18
N LEU A 120 4.48 16.42 21.87
CA LEU A 120 5.21 16.68 20.62
C LEU A 120 4.33 16.43 19.39
N ARG A 121 3.61 15.31 19.34
CA ARG A 121 2.65 15.03 18.25
C ARG A 121 1.59 16.13 18.13
N ASN A 122 0.99 16.54 19.25
CA ASN A 122 -0.07 17.55 19.25
C ASN A 122 0.44 18.92 18.78
N LEU A 123 1.73 19.21 18.95
CA LEU A 123 2.39 20.40 18.40
C LEU A 123 2.71 20.26 16.91
N LEU A 124 3.31 19.14 16.51
CA LEU A 124 3.84 18.95 15.15
C LEU A 124 2.75 18.67 14.11
N VAL A 125 1.76 17.83 14.43
CA VAL A 125 0.75 17.40 13.45
C VAL A 125 0.02 18.59 12.81
N PRO A 126 -0.51 19.58 13.58
CA PRO A 126 -1.18 20.74 12.99
C PRO A 126 -0.27 21.54 12.05
N VAL A 127 1.01 21.70 12.41
CA VAL A 127 2.00 22.43 11.60
C VAL A 127 2.26 21.69 10.28
N LEU A 128 2.49 20.38 10.35
CA LEU A 128 2.73 19.54 9.16
C LEU A 128 1.51 19.49 8.22
N THR A 129 0.31 19.67 8.75
CA THR A 129 -0.94 19.68 7.96
C THR A 129 -1.27 21.02 7.32
N ARG A 130 -0.47 22.07 7.54
CA ARG A 130 -0.67 23.40 6.90
C ARG A 130 0.18 23.55 5.62
N PRO A 131 -0.29 24.32 4.62
CA PRO A 131 0.54 24.69 3.47
C PRO A 131 1.76 25.52 3.91
N PRO A 132 2.92 25.41 3.23
CA PRO A 132 3.19 24.59 2.05
C PRO A 132 3.52 23.12 2.35
N LEU A 133 3.80 22.77 3.61
CA LEU A 133 4.24 21.42 4.02
C LEU A 133 3.21 20.34 3.67
N SER A 134 1.92 20.64 3.81
CA SER A 134 0.87 19.68 3.50
C SER A 134 0.85 19.21 2.04
N ARG A 135 1.36 20.02 1.09
CA ARG A 135 1.33 19.67 -0.35
C ARG A 135 2.10 18.39 -0.66
N THR A 136 3.19 18.13 0.05
CA THR A 136 3.96 16.89 -0.12
C THR A 136 3.28 15.69 0.55
N LEU A 137 2.56 15.93 1.66
CA LEU A 137 1.87 14.90 2.42
C LEU A 137 0.54 14.46 1.77
N VAL A 138 -0.16 15.34 1.05
CA VAL A 138 -1.43 15.03 0.40
C VAL A 138 -1.34 13.79 -0.48
N GLY A 139 -0.27 13.65 -1.27
CA GLY A 139 -0.09 12.48 -2.14
C GLY A 139 0.05 11.14 -1.40
N HIS A 140 0.45 11.16 -0.13
CA HIS A 140 0.49 9.97 0.73
C HIS A 140 -0.89 9.59 1.27
N PHE A 141 -1.76 10.59 1.50
CA PHE A 141 -3.15 10.36 1.93
C PHE A 141 -4.06 9.97 0.77
N THR A 142 -3.95 10.65 -0.37
CA THR A 142 -4.74 10.36 -1.58
C THR A 142 -4.21 9.16 -2.36
N MET A 143 -3.02 8.67 -2.01
CA MET A 143 -2.38 7.48 -2.59
C MET A 143 -2.18 7.53 -4.10
N VAL A 144 -2.24 8.72 -4.70
CA VAL A 144 -1.84 8.95 -6.10
C VAL A 144 -0.37 8.58 -6.35
N ASN A 145 0.44 8.60 -5.28
CA ASN A 145 1.86 8.27 -5.30
C ASN A 145 2.17 6.81 -4.89
N VAL A 146 1.21 5.89 -4.96
CA VAL A 146 1.52 4.47 -4.78
C VAL A 146 2.46 4.03 -5.91
N PRO A 147 3.67 3.54 -5.58
CA PRO A 147 4.62 3.10 -6.59
C PRO A 147 3.99 2.07 -7.51
N TYR A 148 4.26 2.20 -8.81
CA TYR A 148 3.91 1.20 -9.81
C TYR A 148 2.42 0.83 -9.83
N SER A 149 1.56 1.83 -9.67
CA SER A 149 0.09 1.71 -9.77
C SER A 149 -0.42 1.53 -11.21
N THR A 150 0.45 1.65 -12.21
CA THR A 150 0.10 1.54 -13.63
C THR A 150 1.08 0.64 -14.39
N LEU A 151 0.57 -0.09 -15.39
CA LEU A 151 1.39 -0.93 -16.24
C LEU A 151 2.43 -0.14 -17.04
N SER A 152 2.07 1.05 -17.54
CA SER A 152 3.02 1.92 -18.25
C SER A 152 4.20 2.33 -17.37
N GLY A 153 3.96 2.62 -16.08
CA GLY A 153 5.01 2.94 -15.12
C GLY A 153 5.94 1.75 -14.85
N VAL A 154 5.37 0.53 -14.78
CA VAL A 154 6.14 -0.72 -14.67
C VAL A 154 7.01 -0.94 -15.90
N LEU A 155 6.44 -0.88 -17.11
CA LEU A 155 7.18 -1.08 -18.36
C LEU A 155 8.27 -0.01 -18.57
N ALA A 156 8.01 1.23 -18.18
CA ALA A 156 9.02 2.29 -18.22
C ALA A 156 10.17 2.06 -17.23
N ARG A 157 9.91 1.41 -16.10
CA ARG A 157 10.98 0.98 -15.18
C ARG A 157 11.79 -0.16 -15.78
N GLU A 158 11.14 -1.18 -16.32
CA GLU A 158 11.81 -2.31 -17.00
C GLU A 158 12.71 -1.86 -18.14
N ARG A 159 12.24 -0.97 -19.01
CA ARG A 159 13.06 -0.41 -20.10
C ARG A 159 14.32 0.28 -19.57
N ARG A 160 14.20 1.08 -18.51
CA ARG A 160 15.36 1.76 -17.90
C ARG A 160 16.36 0.78 -17.29
N LEU A 161 15.88 -0.30 -16.67
CA LEU A 161 16.75 -1.33 -16.11
C LEU A 161 17.53 -2.08 -17.20
N ARG A 162 16.88 -2.37 -18.33
CA ARG A 162 17.54 -2.99 -19.49
C ARG A 162 18.66 -2.11 -20.06
N LEU A 163 18.35 -0.84 -20.33
CA LEU A 163 19.34 0.12 -20.84
C LEU A 163 20.52 0.33 -19.88
N ALA A 164 20.26 0.37 -18.58
CA ALA A 164 21.32 0.48 -17.58
C ALA A 164 22.20 -0.78 -17.51
N GLY A 165 21.61 -1.97 -17.70
CA GLY A 165 22.36 -3.23 -17.74
C GLY A 165 23.18 -3.39 -19.03
N GLU A 166 22.66 -2.92 -20.16
CA GLU A 166 23.39 -2.92 -21.45
C GLU A 166 24.60 -1.98 -21.42
N GLY A 167 24.48 -0.78 -20.85
CA GLY A 167 25.62 0.13 -20.69
C GLY A 167 26.72 -0.39 -19.76
N GLN A 168 26.34 -1.18 -18.75
CA GLN A 168 27.30 -1.78 -17.81
C GLN A 168 28.01 -3.01 -18.39
N ALA A 169 27.38 -3.70 -19.35
CA ALA A 169 28.00 -4.79 -20.09
C ALA A 169 29.01 -4.26 -21.13
N ASP A 170 28.71 -3.14 -21.78
CA ASP A 170 29.58 -2.50 -22.78
C ASP A 170 30.86 -1.93 -22.12
N GLU A 171 30.75 -1.33 -20.93
CA GLU A 171 31.89 -0.90 -20.11
C GLU A 171 32.77 -2.07 -19.61
N ALA A 172 32.19 -3.25 -19.40
CA ALA A 172 32.93 -4.44 -18.94
C ALA A 172 33.65 -5.21 -20.07
N SER A 173 33.25 -5.01 -21.33
CA SER A 173 33.87 -5.66 -22.51
C SER A 173 34.93 -4.81 -23.22
N GLY A 174 35.13 -3.56 -22.82
CA GLY A 174 36.06 -2.61 -23.43
C GLY A 174 37.39 -2.40 -22.67
N GLY A 175 37.73 -3.25 -21.70
CA GLY A 175 38.93 -3.17 -20.86
C GLY A 175 39.97 -4.24 -21.15
#